data_AF-A0A838K3K2-F1
#
_entry.id   AF-A0A838K3K2-F1
#
_cell.length_a   1.000
_cell.length_b   1.000
_cell.length_c   1.000
_cell.angle_alpha   90.00
_cell.angle_beta   90.00
_cell.angle_gamma   90.00
#
_symmetry.space_group_name_H-M   'P 1'
#
loop_
_entity.id
_entity.type
_entity.pdbx_description
1 polymer ?
#
loop_
_entity_poly.entity_id
_entity_poly.type
_entity_poly.pdbx_seq_one_letter_code
_entity_poly.pdbx_strand_id
1 'polypeptide(L)'
;MSRRLVRAATAATLSLAVVAALTGVASAHDEVQGDGAITPGQEERNARQHGDTAGHLPASRTRNIDLVSKIRLKNVVPGKVADVGVSPNGNYAYLAAWGNTCGYNGIYVVDITNPAAPEQVAFIQSKEGSYPGEGVQSLHVSTPAFTGDVLVTNNEICKDRAGFGGMNAYDVTNPAHPKPLFEGFGDETVNGAGKKAANETHSVFAWDAGAKAYAVMVDNEEGQDVDIVDITNPKRPSFVAEYDLDETFPQILQAAPPNLTEVFLHDMVVKQIGRRQVMLLSYWDGGYVKIDVTDPRNIRYLGDTDFTNPDPEAAESGLTVPPEGNGHQAEFTKDNAFVIGADEDFSPFAAVARNVDDGTDLDASQGSDTKPLAPGDTITGPTVFVGRACPGDAAVPAGDPTTTDIAVVERGVCTFTEKVAAVEAAGGYDAVLIFNRTASDACNQTLGMSVEGGIPTFGVAPREQGYAIFDIEGQYNDAACLAGDGTQLAPIPVGTKGDTLTFSSYFDGWGYVHLFDNSGGKMKELDTYAIPQAHKQRFATGFGDLSVHEVATSHVDPRLAYFSYYAAGFRVARIQNGELNEIGHFIDRGGNNFWGVEVFKDGGEEYVAASDRDYGLYVFQVSP
;
A
#
# COMPACT_ATOMS: atom_id res chain seq x y z
N MET A 1 66.78 39.25 -33.17
CA MET A 1 66.64 38.37 -34.36
C MET A 1 66.19 36.99 -33.90
N SER A 2 64.91 36.66 -34.03
CA SER A 2 64.48 35.27 -34.22
C SER A 2 63.09 35.29 -34.84
N ARG A 3 62.94 34.48 -35.90
CA ARG A 3 61.90 34.52 -36.91
C ARG A 3 60.60 33.90 -36.38
N ARG A 4 59.48 34.60 -36.57
CA ARG A 4 58.12 34.02 -36.46
C ARG A 4 57.71 33.45 -37.82
N LEU A 5 57.30 32.19 -37.83
CA LEU A 5 56.64 31.51 -38.94
C LEU A 5 55.14 31.79 -38.87
N VAL A 6 54.56 32.17 -40.01
CA VAL A 6 53.12 32.31 -40.27
C VAL A 6 52.75 31.29 -41.34
N ARG A 7 51.73 30.47 -41.05
CA ARG A 7 50.75 29.82 -41.97
C ARG A 7 49.90 28.87 -41.11
N ALA A 8 48.68 29.24 -40.76
CA ALA A 8 47.44 29.08 -41.53
C ALA A 8 46.90 27.62 -41.49
N ALA A 9 45.84 27.40 -40.71
CA ALA A 9 44.87 26.32 -40.89
C ALA A 9 43.53 26.70 -40.21
N THR A 10 42.53 26.97 -41.06
CA THR A 10 41.09 26.69 -40.92
C THR A 10 40.48 26.59 -39.52
N ALA A 11 39.70 27.61 -39.15
CA ALA A 11 38.71 27.54 -38.07
C ALA A 11 37.34 27.17 -38.66
N ALA A 12 36.85 25.98 -38.34
CA ALA A 12 35.43 25.65 -38.38
C ALA A 12 34.91 25.71 -36.94
N THR A 13 34.14 26.74 -36.63
CA THR A 13 33.47 26.93 -35.35
C THR A 13 32.30 25.95 -35.23
N LEU A 14 32.45 24.91 -34.40
CA LEU A 14 31.32 24.17 -33.85
C LEU A 14 30.93 24.83 -32.52
N SER A 15 29.78 25.50 -32.51
CA SER A 15 29.15 26.00 -31.30
C SER A 15 28.53 24.82 -30.56
N LEU A 16 29.14 24.39 -29.44
CA LEU A 16 28.48 23.49 -28.49
C LEU A 16 27.45 24.31 -27.72
N ALA A 17 26.16 24.11 -28.01
CA ALA A 17 25.09 24.49 -27.12
C ALA A 17 25.06 23.47 -25.98
N VAL A 18 25.42 23.90 -24.77
CA VAL A 18 25.18 23.14 -23.54
C VAL A 18 23.70 23.29 -23.25
N VAL A 19 22.91 22.26 -23.58
CA VAL A 19 21.57 22.08 -23.04
C VAL A 19 21.77 21.49 -21.65
N ALA A 20 21.71 22.34 -20.62
CA ALA A 20 21.51 21.88 -19.26
C ALA A 20 20.03 21.48 -19.16
N ALA A 21 19.75 20.20 -19.32
CA ALA A 21 18.50 19.63 -18.85
C ALA A 21 18.56 19.65 -17.32
N LEU A 22 17.92 20.65 -16.71
CA LEU A 22 17.55 20.60 -15.31
C LEU A 22 16.36 19.65 -15.25
N THR A 23 16.63 18.38 -14.99
CA THR A 23 15.62 17.43 -14.53
C THR A 23 15.14 17.94 -13.18
N GLY A 24 13.85 18.29 -13.09
CA GLY A 24 13.21 18.60 -11.82
C GLY A 24 13.31 17.39 -10.92
N VAL A 25 13.88 17.57 -9.75
CA VAL A 25 13.91 16.56 -8.69
C VAL A 25 12.52 16.64 -8.05
N ALA A 26 11.68 15.63 -8.28
CA ALA A 26 10.45 15.48 -7.52
C ALA A 26 10.86 15.21 -6.06
N SER A 27 10.39 16.04 -5.14
CA SER A 27 10.64 15.88 -3.71
C SER A 27 9.47 15.09 -3.14
N ALA A 28 9.72 13.83 -2.76
CA ALA A 28 8.76 13.02 -2.04
C ALA A 28 8.80 13.42 -0.56
N HIS A 29 7.96 14.38 -0.18
CA HIS A 29 7.32 14.51 1.14
C HIS A 29 6.18 15.51 0.98
N ASP A 30 5.02 15.20 1.54
CA ASP A 30 4.65 15.91 2.75
C ASP A 30 3.82 15.00 3.67
N GLU A 31 4.07 15.18 4.97
CA GLU A 31 3.12 15.06 6.08
C GLU A 31 1.65 15.19 5.61
N VAL A 32 0.68 14.63 6.34
CA VAL A 32 -0.69 15.18 6.25
C VAL A 32 -0.54 16.68 6.42
N GLN A 33 -0.66 17.42 5.32
CA GLN A 33 -0.34 18.83 5.36
C GLN A 33 -1.36 19.47 6.32
N GLY A 34 -1.02 20.60 6.92
CA GLY A 34 -1.93 21.27 7.86
C GLY A 34 -3.34 21.58 7.29
N ASP A 35 -3.57 21.35 5.98
CA ASP A 35 -4.84 21.43 5.26
C ASP A 35 -5.56 20.07 5.00
N GLY A 36 -5.00 18.94 5.43
CA GLY A 36 -5.56 17.60 5.21
C GLY A 36 -5.22 16.98 3.85
N ALA A 37 -4.30 17.58 3.07
CA ALA A 37 -3.74 16.96 1.87
C ALA A 37 -2.87 15.77 2.22
N ILE A 38 -3.07 14.74 1.45
CA ILE A 38 -2.47 13.44 1.64
C ILE A 38 -1.83 13.06 0.30
N THR A 39 -0.59 12.61 0.33
CA THR A 39 0.07 12.07 -0.86
C THR A 39 -0.83 10.95 -1.42
N PRO A 40 -1.01 10.81 -2.75
CA PRO A 40 -1.75 9.66 -3.30
C PRO A 40 -1.30 8.36 -2.59
N GLY A 41 -2.27 7.56 -2.18
CA GLY A 41 -2.05 6.34 -1.40
C GLY A 41 -1.94 6.49 0.10
N GLN A 42 -1.66 7.66 0.69
CA GLN A 42 -1.55 7.79 2.16
C GLN A 42 -2.91 7.75 2.90
N GLU A 43 -4.02 7.91 2.18
CA GLU A 43 -5.38 7.90 2.73
C GLU A 43 -5.99 6.50 2.66
N GLU A 44 -5.72 5.79 1.56
CA GLU A 44 -5.79 4.32 1.54
C GLU A 44 -4.89 3.76 2.65
N ARG A 45 -3.67 4.33 2.87
CA ARG A 45 -2.78 3.96 3.98
C ARG A 45 -3.39 4.02 5.38
N ASN A 46 -4.30 4.94 5.65
CA ASN A 46 -4.74 5.19 7.04
C ASN A 46 -6.24 4.94 7.32
N ALA A 47 -7.11 5.08 6.33
CA ALA A 47 -8.56 5.00 6.53
C ALA A 47 -9.16 3.65 6.10
N ARG A 48 -8.54 2.94 5.13
CA ARG A 48 -9.08 1.68 4.57
C ARG A 48 -8.09 0.53 4.38
N GLN A 49 -6.80 0.74 4.54
CA GLN A 49 -5.75 -0.28 4.35
C GLN A 49 -5.91 -1.59 5.14
N HIS A 50 -6.89 -1.67 6.04
CA HIS A 50 -7.09 -2.84 6.89
C HIS A 50 -8.55 -3.28 6.96
N GLY A 51 -9.41 -2.79 6.07
CA GLY A 51 -10.80 -3.21 5.96
C GLY A 51 -11.72 -2.91 7.18
N ASP A 52 -13.02 -2.96 6.95
CA ASP A 52 -14.08 -2.94 7.96
C ASP A 52 -14.00 -4.17 8.89
N THR A 53 -14.55 -4.00 10.09
CA THR A 53 -14.75 -5.04 11.10
C THR A 53 -16.16 -5.62 11.07
N ALA A 54 -17.05 -5.09 10.23
CA ALA A 54 -18.45 -5.47 10.19
C ALA A 54 -18.83 -6.29 8.94
N GLY A 55 -19.50 -7.42 9.19
CA GLY A 55 -20.02 -8.29 8.15
C GLY A 55 -19.00 -9.34 7.70
N HIS A 56 -19.49 -10.53 7.39
CA HIS A 56 -18.68 -11.63 6.87
C HIS A 56 -19.53 -12.50 5.96
N LEU A 57 -18.88 -13.25 5.07
CA LEU A 57 -19.52 -14.37 4.43
C LEU A 57 -20.00 -15.40 5.48
N PRO A 58 -21.10 -16.14 5.22
CA PRO A 58 -21.61 -17.11 6.17
C PRO A 58 -20.62 -18.23 6.48
N ALA A 59 -20.65 -18.69 7.73
CA ALA A 59 -19.87 -19.83 8.20
C ALA A 59 -20.02 -21.06 7.29
N SER A 60 -18.90 -21.58 6.81
CA SER A 60 -18.87 -22.73 5.89
C SER A 60 -17.48 -23.36 5.89
N ARG A 61 -17.38 -24.63 5.46
CA ARG A 61 -16.09 -25.30 5.30
C ARG A 61 -16.17 -26.43 4.28
N THR A 62 -15.08 -26.68 3.58
CA THR A 62 -14.91 -27.92 2.82
C THR A 62 -14.45 -29.07 3.72
N ARG A 63 -14.49 -30.31 3.21
CA ARG A 63 -14.17 -31.51 4.00
C ARG A 63 -12.68 -31.78 4.18
N ASN A 64 -11.85 -31.18 3.32
CA ASN A 64 -10.40 -31.32 3.31
C ASN A 64 -9.68 -30.31 4.23
N ILE A 65 -10.41 -29.38 4.84
CA ILE A 65 -9.85 -28.41 5.79
C ILE A 65 -10.20 -28.82 7.21
N ASP A 66 -9.18 -29.18 7.97
CA ASP A 66 -9.28 -29.48 9.39
C ASP A 66 -8.84 -28.26 10.20
N LEU A 67 -9.77 -27.66 10.94
CA LEU A 67 -9.43 -26.72 12.01
C LEU A 67 -8.88 -27.53 13.19
N VAL A 68 -7.56 -27.52 13.35
CA VAL A 68 -6.84 -28.26 14.39
C VAL A 68 -7.07 -27.62 15.75
N SER A 69 -6.90 -26.30 15.82
CA SER A 69 -7.18 -25.51 17.01
C SER A 69 -7.38 -24.03 16.68
N LYS A 70 -7.84 -23.28 17.67
CA LYS A 70 -7.80 -21.82 17.67
C LYS A 70 -7.68 -21.31 19.10
N ILE A 71 -7.00 -20.18 19.29
CA ILE A 71 -6.85 -19.54 20.61
C ILE A 71 -7.24 -18.07 20.50
N ARG A 72 -8.11 -17.64 21.43
CA ARG A 72 -8.37 -16.21 21.62
C ARG A 72 -7.22 -15.62 22.41
N LEU A 73 -6.51 -14.64 21.85
CA LEU A 73 -5.39 -14.01 22.54
C LEU A 73 -5.90 -13.12 23.69
N LYS A 74 -5.06 -12.94 24.71
CA LYS A 74 -5.38 -12.13 25.91
C LYS A 74 -5.47 -10.66 25.51
N ASN A 75 -6.48 -9.96 26.01
CA ASN A 75 -6.72 -8.52 25.74
C ASN A 75 -6.99 -8.16 24.27
N VAL A 76 -7.38 -9.13 23.43
CA VAL A 76 -7.80 -8.87 22.05
C VAL A 76 -8.97 -7.89 22.01
N VAL A 77 -8.78 -6.86 21.21
CA VAL A 77 -9.83 -5.96 20.72
C VAL A 77 -10.10 -6.34 19.26
N PRO A 78 -11.37 -6.37 18.81
CA PRO A 78 -11.69 -6.57 17.40
C PRO A 78 -10.90 -5.65 16.48
N GLY A 79 -10.47 -6.16 15.32
CA GLY A 79 -9.67 -5.45 14.32
C GLY A 79 -8.19 -5.28 14.65
N LYS A 80 -7.67 -5.77 15.78
CA LYS A 80 -6.33 -5.43 16.31
C LYS A 80 -5.28 -6.55 16.27
N VAL A 81 -5.59 -7.71 15.72
CA VAL A 81 -4.55 -8.72 15.44
C VAL A 81 -4.16 -8.56 13.97
N ALA A 82 -2.88 -8.46 13.66
CA ALA A 82 -2.39 -8.36 12.29
C ALA A 82 -1.51 -9.57 11.95
N ASP A 83 -0.44 -9.38 11.19
CA ASP A 83 0.42 -10.42 10.62
C ASP A 83 0.89 -11.50 11.63
N VAL A 84 1.16 -12.70 11.12
CA VAL A 84 1.64 -13.86 11.88
C VAL A 84 2.92 -14.45 11.30
N GLY A 85 3.99 -14.42 12.09
CA GLY A 85 5.22 -15.18 11.81
C GLY A 85 5.31 -16.46 12.63
N VAL A 86 6.01 -17.48 12.13
CA VAL A 86 6.32 -18.71 12.89
C VAL A 86 7.82 -18.86 13.11
N SER A 87 8.20 -19.43 14.25
CA SER A 87 9.60 -19.72 14.57
C SER A 87 10.22 -20.72 13.60
N PRO A 88 11.54 -20.66 13.32
CA PRO A 88 12.19 -21.54 12.34
C PRO A 88 12.02 -23.04 12.60
N ASN A 89 11.77 -23.40 13.86
CA ASN A 89 11.53 -24.78 14.30
C ASN A 89 10.05 -25.16 14.38
N GLY A 90 9.13 -24.28 14.00
CA GLY A 90 7.68 -24.51 13.98
C GLY A 90 7.00 -24.52 15.36
N ASN A 91 7.68 -24.10 16.42
CA ASN A 91 7.22 -24.26 17.80
C ASN A 91 6.51 -23.05 18.39
N TYR A 92 6.67 -21.86 17.82
CA TYR A 92 6.07 -20.62 18.31
C TYR A 92 5.51 -19.79 17.17
N ALA A 93 4.34 -19.17 17.38
CA ALA A 93 3.78 -18.15 16.52
C ALA A 93 3.91 -16.77 17.18
N TYR A 94 4.16 -15.75 16.37
CA TYR A 94 4.27 -14.36 16.75
C TYR A 94 3.20 -13.58 15.99
N LEU A 95 2.30 -12.91 16.69
CA LEU A 95 1.20 -12.17 16.05
C LEU A 95 1.28 -10.69 16.43
N ALA A 96 1.19 -9.81 15.45
CA ALA A 96 1.13 -8.37 15.72
C ALA A 96 -0.17 -8.01 16.47
N ALA A 97 -0.01 -7.18 17.50
CA ALA A 97 -1.08 -6.45 18.16
C ALA A 97 -1.09 -5.04 17.57
N TRP A 98 -1.87 -4.87 16.51
CA TRP A 98 -1.95 -3.69 15.67
C TRP A 98 -2.92 -2.64 16.24
N GLY A 99 -2.72 -1.37 15.87
CA GLY A 99 -3.78 -0.36 15.94
C GLY A 99 -3.32 1.07 16.22
N ASN A 100 -3.80 1.97 15.35
CA ASN A 100 -3.61 3.43 15.39
C ASN A 100 -4.13 4.16 16.65
N THR A 101 -4.89 3.48 17.52
CA THR A 101 -5.35 4.04 18.80
C THR A 101 -4.29 3.97 19.91
N CYS A 102 -3.09 3.46 19.62
CA CYS A 102 -1.98 3.25 20.57
C CYS A 102 -2.31 2.41 21.83
N GLY A 103 -3.37 1.60 21.77
CA GLY A 103 -3.86 0.83 22.91
C GLY A 103 -3.43 -0.63 22.86
N TYR A 104 -2.52 -1.04 23.76
CA TYR A 104 -2.03 -2.41 23.93
C TYR A 104 -1.36 -3.00 22.67
N ASN A 105 -0.47 -2.22 22.05
CA ASN A 105 0.25 -2.62 20.85
C ASN A 105 1.53 -3.41 21.20
N GLY A 106 1.97 -4.31 20.31
CA GLY A 106 3.06 -5.25 20.62
C GLY A 106 3.02 -6.53 19.79
N ILE A 107 3.68 -7.57 20.28
CA ILE A 107 3.65 -8.91 19.68
C ILE A 107 3.14 -9.93 20.70
N TYR A 108 2.10 -10.65 20.33
CA TYR A 108 1.68 -11.86 21.04
C TYR A 108 2.64 -13.00 20.75
N VAL A 109 3.12 -13.68 21.80
CA VAL A 109 3.95 -14.88 21.64
C VAL A 109 3.15 -16.11 22.06
N VAL A 110 2.95 -17.02 21.13
CA VAL A 110 2.12 -18.22 21.30
C VAL A 110 2.99 -19.45 21.13
N ASP A 111 3.02 -20.31 22.14
CA ASP A 111 3.58 -21.65 22.04
C ASP A 111 2.61 -22.53 21.23
N ILE A 112 3.11 -23.08 20.12
CA ILE A 112 2.40 -23.98 19.21
C ILE A 112 3.12 -25.35 19.09
N THR A 113 4.02 -25.68 20.04
CA THR A 113 4.69 -27.00 20.10
C THR A 113 3.71 -28.17 20.12
N ASN A 114 2.49 -27.93 20.60
CA ASN A 114 1.33 -28.78 20.36
C ASN A 114 0.29 -27.98 19.55
N PRO A 115 0.21 -28.16 18.22
CA PRO A 115 -0.72 -27.42 17.38
C PRO A 115 -2.19 -27.58 17.77
N ALA A 116 -2.54 -28.66 18.48
CA ALA A 116 -3.90 -28.91 18.97
C ALA A 116 -4.25 -28.16 20.28
N ALA A 117 -3.27 -27.59 20.97
CA ALA A 117 -3.45 -26.87 22.23
C ALA A 117 -2.46 -25.70 22.37
N PRO A 118 -2.56 -24.67 21.51
CA PRO A 118 -1.68 -23.51 21.59
C PRO A 118 -1.91 -22.70 22.87
N GLU A 119 -0.85 -22.05 23.37
CA GLU A 119 -0.89 -21.23 24.58
C GLU A 119 -0.15 -19.90 24.40
N GLN A 120 -0.79 -18.76 24.72
CA GLN A 120 -0.09 -17.49 24.78
C GLN A 120 0.81 -17.41 26.03
N VAL A 121 2.13 -17.45 25.81
CA VAL A 121 3.17 -17.53 26.85
C VAL A 121 3.80 -16.18 27.20
N ALA A 122 3.82 -15.22 26.26
CA ALA A 122 4.37 -13.89 26.49
C ALA A 122 3.65 -12.81 25.66
N PHE A 123 4.03 -11.56 25.91
CA PHE A 123 3.65 -10.40 25.13
C PHE A 123 4.84 -9.44 25.10
N ILE A 124 5.30 -9.06 23.91
CA ILE A 124 6.35 -8.06 23.71
C ILE A 124 5.65 -6.72 23.53
N GLN A 125 5.65 -5.89 24.56
CA GLN A 125 4.99 -4.59 24.53
C GLN A 125 5.77 -3.63 23.61
N SER A 126 5.11 -3.05 22.61
CA SER A 126 5.68 -1.96 21.82
C SER A 126 5.90 -0.73 22.69
N LYS A 127 6.92 0.06 22.34
CA LYS A 127 7.12 1.38 22.94
C LYS A 127 5.93 2.29 22.64
N GLU A 128 5.73 3.26 23.53
CA GLU A 128 4.60 4.18 23.42
C GLU A 128 4.66 4.96 22.10
N GLY A 129 3.52 5.00 21.40
CA GLY A 129 3.36 5.78 20.19
C GLY A 129 3.71 5.04 18.89
N SER A 130 4.18 3.79 18.99
CA SER A 130 4.47 2.94 17.82
C SER A 130 3.69 1.62 17.88
N TYR A 131 3.48 1.01 16.72
CA TYR A 131 2.86 -0.31 16.61
C TYR A 131 3.45 -1.13 15.46
N PRO A 132 3.53 -2.47 15.61
CA PRO A 132 3.75 -3.37 14.50
C PRO A 132 2.42 -3.71 13.82
N GLY A 133 2.48 -4.02 12.53
CA GLY A 133 1.37 -4.41 11.68
C GLY A 133 1.78 -5.57 10.79
N GLU A 134 2.46 -5.24 9.69
CA GLU A 134 3.02 -6.18 8.71
C GLU A 134 4.52 -6.45 8.94
N GLY A 135 5.03 -7.58 8.43
CA GLY A 135 6.44 -7.94 8.55
C GLY A 135 6.80 -8.53 9.92
N VAL A 136 5.97 -9.41 10.46
CA VAL A 136 6.29 -10.17 11.67
C VAL A 136 7.03 -11.44 11.28
N GLN A 137 8.36 -11.40 11.35
CA GLN A 137 9.16 -12.52 10.88
C GLN A 137 10.21 -12.97 11.89
N SER A 138 10.41 -14.27 12.02
CA SER A 138 11.52 -14.81 12.82
C SER A 138 12.42 -15.76 12.05
N LEU A 139 13.72 -15.67 12.32
CA LEU A 139 14.75 -16.47 11.66
C LEU A 139 15.82 -16.93 12.66
N HIS A 140 16.50 -18.02 12.32
CA HIS A 140 17.68 -18.46 13.05
C HIS A 140 18.91 -17.73 12.51
N VAL A 141 19.65 -17.04 13.37
CA VAL A 141 20.88 -16.34 13.03
C VAL A 141 22.05 -17.06 13.68
N SER A 142 23.02 -17.52 12.89
CA SER A 142 24.24 -18.19 13.36
C SER A 142 25.49 -17.55 12.76
N THR A 143 25.88 -16.40 13.30
CA THR A 143 27.07 -15.62 12.88
C THR A 143 28.16 -15.69 13.95
N PRO A 144 29.39 -15.20 13.69
CA PRO A 144 30.42 -15.10 14.73
C PRO A 144 30.05 -14.20 15.90
N ALA A 145 29.08 -13.28 15.73
CA ALA A 145 28.68 -12.31 16.75
C ALA A 145 27.44 -12.72 17.55
N PHE A 146 26.59 -13.60 16.99
CA PHE A 146 25.33 -14.01 17.60
C PHE A 146 24.93 -15.41 17.13
N THR A 147 24.37 -16.21 18.04
CA THR A 147 23.74 -17.50 17.72
C THR A 147 22.44 -17.60 18.48
N GLY A 148 21.33 -17.69 17.77
CA GLY A 148 20.00 -17.70 18.36
C GLY A 148 18.90 -17.44 17.34
N ASP A 149 17.69 -17.26 17.83
CA ASP A 149 16.52 -16.96 17.02
C ASP A 149 16.23 -15.47 17.22
N VAL A 150 16.02 -14.77 16.11
CA VAL A 150 15.71 -13.33 16.09
C VAL A 150 14.32 -13.16 15.51
N LEU A 151 13.50 -12.34 16.18
CA LEU A 151 12.22 -11.84 15.67
C LEU A 151 12.43 -10.40 15.23
N VAL A 152 12.07 -10.07 14.00
CA VAL A 152 11.99 -8.69 13.49
C VAL A 152 10.53 -8.27 13.35
N THR A 153 10.28 -6.98 13.54
CA THR A 153 8.95 -6.37 13.36
C THR A 153 9.12 -4.96 12.82
N ASN A 154 8.13 -4.47 12.08
CA ASN A 154 8.04 -3.07 11.69
C ASN A 154 7.63 -2.17 12.88
N ASN A 155 7.65 -0.85 12.66
CA ASN A 155 6.93 0.13 13.47
C ASN A 155 6.35 1.22 12.56
N GLU A 156 5.06 1.47 12.75
CA GLU A 156 4.38 2.69 12.31
C GLU A 156 3.99 3.53 13.53
N ILE A 157 3.62 4.79 13.33
CA ILE A 157 3.36 5.76 14.39
C ILE A 157 1.86 5.95 14.59
N CYS A 158 1.40 5.75 15.82
CA CYS A 158 0.03 6.05 16.22
C CYS A 158 -0.07 7.33 17.09
N LYS A 159 1.07 7.95 17.42
CA LYS A 159 1.14 9.17 18.22
C LYS A 159 2.43 9.94 17.92
N ASP A 160 2.32 10.95 17.07
CA ASP A 160 3.43 11.70 16.44
C ASP A 160 4.53 12.14 17.41
N ARG A 161 4.16 12.62 18.60
CA ARG A 161 5.14 13.17 19.57
C ARG A 161 5.89 12.10 20.37
N ALA A 162 5.37 10.89 20.46
CA ALA A 162 5.91 9.82 21.28
C ALA A 162 6.47 8.66 20.46
N GLY A 163 5.86 8.39 19.31
CA GLY A 163 6.23 7.30 18.42
C GLY A 163 7.49 7.55 17.62
N PHE A 164 7.93 6.46 17.02
CA PHE A 164 9.05 6.36 16.09
C PHE A 164 8.78 5.17 15.15
N GLY A 165 9.27 5.23 13.92
CA GLY A 165 9.16 4.13 12.98
C GLY A 165 10.38 3.19 13.01
N GLY A 166 10.84 2.72 11.84
CA GLY A 166 11.93 1.77 11.71
C GLY A 166 11.59 0.37 12.22
N MET A 167 12.56 -0.54 12.14
CA MET A 167 12.38 -1.92 12.59
C MET A 167 12.80 -2.16 14.04
N ASN A 168 12.21 -3.17 14.67
CA ASN A 168 12.65 -3.76 15.92
C ASN A 168 13.32 -5.11 15.69
N ALA A 169 14.19 -5.52 16.62
CA ALA A 169 14.64 -6.90 16.71
C ALA A 169 14.68 -7.40 18.15
N TYR A 170 14.25 -8.64 18.36
CA TYR A 170 14.21 -9.32 19.65
C TYR A 170 14.95 -10.66 19.58
N ASP A 171 15.77 -10.95 20.59
CA ASP A 171 16.28 -12.31 20.84
C ASP A 171 15.14 -13.14 21.42
N VAL A 172 14.66 -14.07 20.60
CA VAL A 172 13.58 -15.01 20.91
C VAL A 172 14.10 -16.44 20.99
N THR A 173 15.39 -16.67 21.25
CA THR A 173 15.89 -18.03 21.56
C THR A 173 15.17 -18.64 22.77
N ASN A 174 14.63 -17.80 23.66
CA ASN A 174 13.66 -18.19 24.66
C ASN A 174 12.37 -17.36 24.48
N PRO A 175 11.39 -17.83 23.69
CA PRO A 175 10.21 -17.03 23.34
C PRO A 175 9.31 -16.66 24.53
N ALA A 176 9.36 -17.42 25.63
CA ALA A 176 8.67 -17.06 26.87
C ALA A 176 9.32 -15.87 27.61
N HIS A 177 10.57 -15.54 27.28
CA HIS A 177 11.35 -14.45 27.86
C HIS A 177 12.14 -13.68 26.78
N PRO A 178 11.44 -13.05 25.83
CA PRO A 178 12.05 -12.33 24.73
C PRO A 178 12.85 -11.13 25.23
N LYS A 179 13.94 -10.78 24.53
CA LYS A 179 14.80 -9.66 24.92
C LYS A 179 15.02 -8.71 23.74
N PRO A 180 14.82 -7.39 23.91
CA PRO A 180 15.12 -6.45 22.85
C PRO A 180 16.62 -6.47 22.52
N LEU A 181 16.93 -6.49 21.22
CA LEU A 181 18.27 -6.32 20.67
C LEU A 181 18.46 -4.86 20.23
N PHE A 182 17.47 -4.32 19.51
CA PHE A 182 17.25 -2.90 19.25
C PHE A 182 15.76 -2.66 18.96
N GLU A 183 15.35 -1.40 19.01
CA GLU A 183 13.98 -0.97 18.71
C GLU A 183 14.05 0.38 17.99
N GLY A 184 13.36 0.50 16.86
CA GLY A 184 13.31 1.72 16.05
C GLY A 184 14.60 2.03 15.31
N PHE A 185 15.28 1.00 14.79
CA PHE A 185 16.40 1.20 13.86
C PHE A 185 15.81 1.34 12.46
N GLY A 186 15.97 2.49 11.84
CA GLY A 186 15.44 2.79 10.51
C GLY A 186 15.98 4.13 10.03
N ASP A 187 15.72 4.48 8.78
CA ASP A 187 16.29 5.69 8.22
C ASP A 187 15.75 6.92 8.96
N GLU A 188 16.63 7.88 9.22
CA GLU A 188 16.31 9.14 9.89
C GLU A 188 16.32 10.31 8.90
N THR A 189 16.57 10.05 7.61
CA THR A 189 16.56 11.08 6.59
C THR A 189 15.15 11.32 6.08
N VAL A 190 14.80 12.60 6.07
CA VAL A 190 13.57 13.15 5.52
C VAL A 190 14.02 14.41 4.82
N ASN A 191 13.91 14.47 3.50
CA ASN A 191 14.33 15.63 2.72
C ASN A 191 13.71 16.93 3.28
N GLY A 192 14.55 17.77 3.92
CA GLY A 192 14.14 19.08 4.43
C GLY A 192 13.68 19.15 5.89
N ALA A 193 13.57 18.02 6.61
CA ALA A 193 13.18 17.99 8.01
C ALA A 193 14.24 17.30 8.89
N GLY A 194 14.65 17.96 9.98
CA GLY A 194 15.49 17.30 10.99
C GLY A 194 14.62 16.50 11.95
N LYS A 195 14.38 15.21 11.69
CA LYS A 195 13.81 14.31 12.70
C LYS A 195 14.89 13.80 13.67
N LYS A 196 14.46 13.26 14.80
CA LYS A 196 15.29 12.67 15.87
C LYS A 196 15.16 11.15 15.96
N ALA A 197 14.34 10.55 15.10
CA ALA A 197 13.91 9.16 15.15
C ALA A 197 13.61 8.68 13.72
N ALA A 198 13.58 7.36 13.53
CA ALA A 198 13.38 6.73 12.24
C ALA A 198 11.99 6.99 11.62
N ASN A 199 11.95 7.01 10.29
CA ASN A 199 10.76 7.06 9.44
C ASN A 199 9.84 5.88 9.69
N GLU A 200 8.53 6.05 9.43
CA GLU A 200 7.57 4.96 9.48
C GLU A 200 7.98 3.80 8.55
N THR A 201 7.84 2.57 9.06
CA THR A 201 8.17 1.37 8.30
C THR A 201 6.94 0.48 8.21
N HIS A 202 6.49 0.19 6.99
CA HIS A 202 5.27 -0.61 6.75
C HIS A 202 5.48 -2.10 6.99
N SER A 203 6.47 -2.69 6.32
CA SER A 203 6.82 -4.10 6.44
C SER A 203 8.33 -4.27 6.59
N VAL A 204 8.74 -5.43 7.12
CA VAL A 204 10.15 -5.83 7.27
C VAL A 204 10.34 -7.31 6.96
N PHE A 205 11.50 -7.64 6.37
CA PHE A 205 11.89 -9.03 6.15
C PHE A 205 13.38 -9.23 6.43
N ALA A 206 13.72 -10.25 7.21
CA ALA A 206 15.08 -10.65 7.53
C ALA A 206 15.48 -11.97 6.84
N TRP A 207 16.75 -12.09 6.46
CA TRP A 207 17.26 -13.33 5.86
C TRP A 207 18.67 -13.70 6.31
N ASP A 208 18.90 -15.00 6.39
CA ASP A 208 20.22 -15.59 6.62
C ASP A 208 21.01 -15.62 5.29
N ALA A 209 22.19 -14.98 5.30
CA ALA A 209 23.16 -14.96 4.21
C ALA A 209 24.44 -15.74 4.55
N GLY A 210 24.34 -16.73 5.44
CA GLY A 210 25.41 -17.63 5.85
C GLY A 210 26.28 -17.05 6.95
N ALA A 211 27.43 -16.45 6.58
CA ALA A 211 28.30 -15.81 7.57
C ALA A 211 27.77 -14.44 8.05
N LYS A 212 26.66 -14.00 7.45
CA LYS A 212 26.01 -12.71 7.64
C LYS A 212 24.50 -12.91 7.72
N ALA A 213 23.82 -11.92 8.26
CA ALA A 213 22.37 -11.81 8.21
C ALA A 213 21.99 -10.37 7.87
N TYR A 214 20.90 -10.19 7.14
CA TYR A 214 20.41 -8.88 6.71
C TYR A 214 18.91 -8.76 6.99
N ALA A 215 18.42 -7.53 6.98
CA ALA A 215 17.00 -7.20 6.94
C ALA A 215 16.74 -6.11 5.91
N VAL A 216 15.51 -6.05 5.41
CA VAL A 216 15.00 -4.99 4.55
C VAL A 216 13.76 -4.40 5.21
N MET A 217 13.56 -3.10 5.02
CA MET A 217 12.43 -2.33 5.52
C MET A 217 11.78 -1.62 4.34
N VAL A 218 10.45 -1.48 4.39
CA VAL A 218 9.70 -0.54 3.55
C VAL A 218 9.73 0.82 4.22
N ASP A 219 10.36 1.82 3.61
CA ASP A 219 10.23 3.21 4.09
C ASP A 219 8.95 3.84 3.51
N ASN A 220 8.11 4.41 4.38
CA ASN A 220 6.84 5.03 3.99
C ASN A 220 6.95 6.53 3.65
N GLU A 221 8.09 7.17 3.95
CA GLU A 221 8.19 8.63 3.92
C GLU A 221 8.91 9.16 2.68
N GLU A 222 9.83 8.40 2.07
CA GLU A 222 10.65 8.84 0.93
C GLU A 222 10.50 7.94 -0.31
N GLY A 223 10.89 8.43 -1.49
CA GLY A 223 10.91 7.62 -2.72
C GLY A 223 11.94 6.50 -2.70
N GLN A 224 12.94 6.61 -1.82
CA GLN A 224 13.90 5.55 -1.54
C GLN A 224 13.29 4.50 -0.59
N ASP A 225 12.36 3.72 -1.10
CA ASP A 225 11.47 2.84 -0.32
C ASP A 225 12.07 1.47 0.07
N VAL A 226 13.24 1.09 -0.45
CA VAL A 226 13.93 -0.18 -0.12
C VAL A 226 15.17 0.05 0.74
N ASP A 227 15.06 -0.31 2.01
CA ASP A 227 16.05 0.05 3.01
C ASP A 227 16.75 -1.19 3.62
N ILE A 228 18.03 -1.43 3.28
CA ILE A 228 18.74 -2.68 3.64
C ILE A 228 19.70 -2.48 4.82
N VAL A 229 19.57 -3.36 5.82
CA VAL A 229 20.32 -3.31 7.08
C VAL A 229 21.14 -4.60 7.30
N ASP A 230 22.38 -4.45 7.77
CA ASP A 230 23.23 -5.55 8.23
C ASP A 230 22.90 -5.86 9.69
N ILE A 231 22.32 -7.05 9.93
CA ILE A 231 22.00 -7.58 11.25
C ILE A 231 22.91 -8.76 11.62
N THR A 232 24.08 -8.89 10.99
CA THR A 232 25.07 -9.93 11.31
C THR A 232 25.43 -9.93 12.79
N ASN A 233 25.52 -8.74 13.39
CA ASN A 233 25.46 -8.56 14.83
C ASN A 233 24.15 -7.83 15.17
N PRO A 234 23.08 -8.54 15.51
CA PRO A 234 21.78 -7.91 15.70
C PRO A 234 21.75 -7.03 16.96
N LYS A 235 22.82 -6.99 17.79
CA LYS A 235 22.97 -6.01 18.89
C LYS A 235 23.56 -4.67 18.43
N ARG A 236 24.04 -4.59 17.19
CA ARG A 236 24.68 -3.42 16.58
C ARG A 236 24.38 -3.41 15.07
N PRO A 237 23.11 -3.21 14.68
CA PRO A 237 22.74 -3.10 13.27
C PRO A 237 23.44 -1.91 12.59
N SER A 238 23.55 -1.97 11.27
CA SER A 238 24.08 -0.85 10.46
C SER A 238 23.51 -0.87 9.05
N PHE A 239 23.22 0.30 8.48
CA PHE A 239 22.79 0.45 7.09
C PHE A 239 23.79 -0.14 6.09
N VAL A 240 23.24 -0.76 5.05
CA VAL A 240 23.98 -1.35 3.94
C VAL A 240 23.88 -0.49 2.70
N ALA A 241 22.63 -0.26 2.29
CA ALA A 241 22.23 0.46 1.09
C ALA A 241 20.75 0.77 1.20
N GLU A 242 20.33 1.75 0.42
CA GLU A 242 18.99 2.27 0.32
C GLU A 242 18.75 2.50 -1.18
N TYR A 243 17.57 2.13 -1.68
CA TYR A 243 17.26 2.18 -3.11
C TYR A 243 15.86 2.70 -3.36
N ASP A 244 15.75 3.53 -4.39
CA ASP A 244 14.52 3.78 -5.12
C ASP A 244 14.51 2.84 -6.33
N LEU A 245 13.60 1.86 -6.38
CA LEU A 245 13.59 0.88 -7.46
C LEU A 245 13.01 1.41 -8.77
N ASP A 246 12.13 2.40 -8.75
CA ASP A 246 11.57 2.94 -9.98
C ASP A 246 12.57 3.87 -10.69
N GLU A 247 13.42 4.59 -9.93
CA GLU A 247 14.56 5.33 -10.46
C GLU A 247 15.66 4.35 -10.94
N THR A 248 15.97 3.34 -10.13
CA THR A 248 17.05 2.38 -10.42
C THR A 248 16.70 1.47 -11.61
N PHE A 249 15.43 1.09 -11.72
CA PHE A 249 14.90 0.18 -12.74
C PHE A 249 13.61 0.72 -13.38
N PRO A 250 13.68 1.79 -14.22
CA PRO A 250 12.49 2.45 -14.77
C PRO A 250 11.57 1.56 -15.63
N GLN A 251 12.02 0.35 -15.97
CA GLN A 251 11.18 -0.64 -16.66
C GLN A 251 10.06 -1.24 -15.80
N ILE A 252 10.06 -1.05 -14.47
CA ILE A 252 8.97 -1.48 -13.59
C ILE A 252 7.74 -0.58 -13.69
N LEU A 253 7.90 0.61 -14.28
CA LEU A 253 6.81 1.57 -14.47
C LEU A 253 5.93 1.18 -15.64
N GLN A 254 4.62 1.15 -15.40
CA GLN A 254 3.60 0.88 -16.39
C GLN A 254 3.01 2.20 -16.91
N ALA A 255 3.14 2.48 -18.21
CA ALA A 255 2.66 3.75 -18.79
C ALA A 255 1.13 3.85 -18.97
N ALA A 256 0.42 2.72 -18.86
CA ALA A 256 -1.03 2.64 -18.99
C ALA A 256 -1.54 1.35 -18.33
N PRO A 257 -2.72 1.34 -17.69
CA PRO A 257 -3.72 2.42 -17.67
C PRO A 257 -3.32 3.61 -16.78
N PRO A 258 -3.97 4.77 -16.97
CA PRO A 258 -3.60 6.01 -16.28
C PRO A 258 -3.89 6.00 -14.77
N ASN A 259 -4.59 4.99 -14.24
CA ASN A 259 -4.81 4.86 -12.79
C ASN A 259 -3.58 4.31 -12.05
N LEU A 260 -2.70 3.57 -12.72
CA LEU A 260 -1.51 2.98 -12.09
C LEU A 260 -0.41 4.03 -11.92
N THR A 261 -0.46 4.78 -10.83
CA THR A 261 0.39 5.96 -10.61
C THR A 261 1.03 6.01 -9.23
N GLU A 262 0.58 5.19 -8.29
CA GLU A 262 1.07 5.12 -6.91
C GLU A 262 2.13 4.03 -6.77
N VAL A 263 3.27 4.22 -7.43
CA VAL A 263 4.34 3.21 -7.45
C VAL A 263 5.19 3.30 -6.18
N PHE A 264 4.89 2.44 -5.20
CA PHE A 264 5.70 2.31 -3.98
C PHE A 264 5.70 0.88 -3.45
N LEU A 265 6.77 0.51 -2.76
CA LEU A 265 6.93 -0.78 -2.12
C LEU A 265 5.90 -0.96 -1.00
N HIS A 266 5.20 -2.08 -1.01
CA HIS A 266 4.26 -2.45 0.04
C HIS A 266 4.78 -3.60 0.91
N ASP A 267 5.23 -4.69 0.30
CA ASP A 267 5.73 -5.85 1.04
C ASP A 267 6.83 -6.59 0.27
N MET A 268 7.56 -7.49 0.94
CA MET A 268 8.63 -8.25 0.32
C MET A 268 8.95 -9.58 0.99
N VAL A 269 9.49 -10.50 0.20
CA VAL A 269 10.11 -11.74 0.69
C VAL A 269 11.50 -11.95 0.08
N VAL A 270 12.41 -12.56 0.84
CA VAL A 270 13.72 -12.98 0.34
C VAL A 270 13.87 -14.50 0.40
N LYS A 271 14.19 -15.09 -0.75
CA LYS A 271 14.40 -16.54 -0.89
C LYS A 271 15.76 -16.85 -1.50
N GLN A 272 16.47 -17.81 -0.90
CA GLN A 272 17.67 -18.37 -1.50
C GLN A 272 17.30 -19.27 -2.69
N ILE A 273 17.58 -18.81 -3.91
CA ILE A 273 17.38 -19.57 -5.16
C ILE A 273 18.74 -19.95 -5.75
N GLY A 274 19.11 -21.22 -5.58
CA GLY A 274 20.41 -21.73 -5.99
C GLY A 274 21.55 -21.06 -5.20
N ARG A 275 22.34 -20.21 -5.86
CA ARG A 275 23.43 -19.44 -5.22
C ARG A 275 23.05 -17.99 -4.94
N ARG A 276 21.87 -17.55 -5.35
CA ARG A 276 21.42 -16.18 -5.21
C ARG A 276 20.49 -16.02 -4.03
N GLN A 277 20.59 -14.89 -3.36
CA GLN A 277 19.52 -14.36 -2.53
C GLN A 277 18.63 -13.53 -3.47
N VAL A 278 17.38 -13.95 -3.65
CA VAL A 278 16.43 -13.28 -4.55
C VAL A 278 15.36 -12.64 -3.69
N MET A 279 15.23 -11.32 -3.81
CA MET A 279 14.16 -10.56 -3.18
C MET A 279 13.02 -10.41 -4.20
N LEU A 280 11.80 -10.69 -3.76
CA LEU A 280 10.56 -10.39 -4.44
C LEU A 280 9.90 -9.26 -3.68
N LEU A 281 9.65 -8.16 -4.38
CA LEU A 281 9.08 -6.94 -3.85
C LEU A 281 7.73 -6.71 -4.52
N SER A 282 6.74 -6.36 -3.73
CA SER A 282 5.40 -6.06 -4.18
C SER A 282 5.20 -4.56 -4.18
N TYR A 283 4.98 -3.98 -5.36
CA TYR A 283 4.72 -2.57 -5.54
C TYR A 283 3.24 -2.37 -5.86
N TRP A 284 2.60 -1.43 -5.15
CA TRP A 284 1.37 -0.83 -5.64
C TRP A 284 1.67 -0.19 -7.00
N ASP A 285 0.75 -0.37 -7.94
CA ASP A 285 0.76 0.08 -9.33
C ASP A 285 1.97 -0.31 -10.21
N GLY A 286 3.03 -0.87 -9.62
CA GLY A 286 4.26 -1.33 -10.28
C GLY A 286 4.38 -2.85 -10.38
N GLY A 287 3.49 -3.60 -9.73
CA GLY A 287 3.46 -5.06 -9.76
C GLY A 287 4.55 -5.73 -8.92
N TYR A 288 4.96 -6.94 -9.30
CA TYR A 288 5.84 -7.79 -8.49
C TYR A 288 7.26 -7.85 -9.05
N VAL A 289 8.20 -7.17 -8.41
CA VAL A 289 9.58 -6.98 -8.87
C VAL A 289 10.52 -7.99 -8.21
N LYS A 290 11.41 -8.60 -9.00
CA LYS A 290 12.47 -9.50 -8.52
C LYS A 290 13.85 -8.89 -8.72
N ILE A 291 14.65 -8.90 -7.67
CA ILE A 291 16.05 -8.47 -7.71
C ILE A 291 16.99 -9.50 -7.05
N ASP A 292 18.23 -9.55 -7.51
CA ASP A 292 19.33 -10.28 -6.87
C ASP A 292 19.95 -9.41 -5.78
N VAL A 293 19.87 -9.86 -4.53
CA VAL A 293 20.40 -9.21 -3.33
C VAL A 293 21.52 -10.03 -2.67
N THR A 294 22.17 -10.90 -3.45
CA THR A 294 23.34 -11.66 -2.98
C THR A 294 24.47 -10.74 -2.50
N ASP A 295 24.64 -9.60 -3.17
CA ASP A 295 25.42 -8.46 -2.69
C ASP A 295 24.45 -7.28 -2.52
N PRO A 296 23.95 -7.00 -1.31
CA PRO A 296 22.92 -6.00 -1.11
C PRO A 296 23.38 -4.56 -1.36
N ARG A 297 24.67 -4.32 -1.65
CA ARG A 297 25.17 -3.01 -2.13
C ARG A 297 25.17 -2.88 -3.65
N ASN A 298 24.95 -3.98 -4.37
CA ASN A 298 25.04 -4.05 -5.83
C ASN A 298 23.87 -4.90 -6.36
N ILE A 299 22.65 -4.44 -6.11
CA ILE A 299 21.42 -5.12 -6.54
C ILE A 299 21.34 -5.25 -8.06
N ARG A 300 20.60 -6.26 -8.55
CA ARG A 300 20.37 -6.47 -9.98
C ARG A 300 18.94 -6.88 -10.26
N TYR A 301 18.29 -6.19 -11.18
CA TYR A 301 17.01 -6.61 -11.72
C TYR A 301 17.07 -8.03 -12.32
N LEU A 302 16.05 -8.84 -12.00
CA LEU A 302 15.86 -10.20 -12.49
C LEU A 302 14.56 -10.38 -13.28
N GLY A 303 13.55 -9.57 -12.98
CA GLY A 303 12.21 -9.66 -13.57
C GLY A 303 11.20 -8.80 -12.81
N ASP A 304 10.04 -8.60 -13.39
CA ASP A 304 8.88 -7.86 -12.85
C ASP A 304 7.59 -8.37 -13.51
N THR A 305 6.44 -7.80 -13.16
CA THR A 305 5.14 -8.04 -13.84
C THR A 305 4.61 -6.75 -14.44
N ASP A 306 3.51 -6.85 -15.20
CA ASP A 306 2.62 -5.72 -15.51
C ASP A 306 1.22 -6.15 -15.05
N PHE A 307 0.38 -5.19 -14.65
CA PHE A 307 -1.04 -5.45 -14.46
C PHE A 307 -1.75 -5.43 -15.82
N THR A 308 -2.41 -6.53 -16.17
CA THR A 308 -3.11 -6.67 -17.45
C THR A 308 -4.31 -5.73 -17.51
N ASN A 309 -4.46 -4.99 -18.61
CA ASN A 309 -5.57 -4.05 -18.84
C ASN A 309 -6.27 -4.32 -20.20
N PRO A 310 -7.60 -4.47 -20.26
CA PRO A 310 -8.55 -4.54 -19.14
C PRO A 310 -8.26 -5.67 -18.17
N ASP A 311 -8.69 -5.50 -16.92
CA ASP A 311 -8.48 -6.46 -15.83
C ASP A 311 -9.02 -7.85 -16.21
N PRO A 312 -8.19 -8.91 -16.14
CA PRO A 312 -8.59 -10.24 -16.56
C PRO A 312 -9.62 -10.89 -15.61
N GLU A 313 -9.47 -10.76 -14.29
CA GLU A 313 -10.40 -11.34 -13.31
C GLU A 313 -11.79 -10.68 -13.41
N ALA A 314 -11.81 -9.35 -13.52
CA ALA A 314 -13.03 -8.59 -13.71
C ALA A 314 -13.70 -8.95 -15.06
N ALA A 315 -12.91 -9.18 -16.11
CA ALA A 315 -13.41 -9.61 -17.41
C ALA A 315 -14.08 -11.00 -17.35
N GLU A 316 -13.56 -11.95 -16.57
CA GLU A 316 -14.22 -13.23 -16.33
C GLU A 316 -15.57 -13.08 -15.64
N SER A 317 -15.70 -12.05 -14.81
CA SER A 317 -16.95 -11.67 -14.13
C SER A 317 -17.88 -10.80 -14.99
N GLY A 318 -17.50 -10.49 -16.23
CA GLY A 318 -18.30 -9.75 -17.21
C GLY A 318 -18.19 -8.22 -17.08
N LEU A 319 -17.16 -7.74 -16.40
CA LEU A 319 -16.80 -6.33 -16.29
C LEU A 319 -15.76 -5.95 -17.37
N THR A 320 -15.54 -4.66 -17.56
CA THR A 320 -14.46 -4.15 -18.42
C THR A 320 -13.94 -2.89 -17.78
N VAL A 321 -13.01 -3.08 -16.86
CA VAL A 321 -12.44 -2.07 -15.97
C VAL A 321 -10.91 -2.16 -16.04
N PRO A 322 -10.18 -1.08 -15.73
CA PRO A 322 -8.75 -1.20 -15.49
C PRO A 322 -8.48 -2.12 -14.27
N PRO A 323 -7.29 -2.74 -14.19
CA PRO A 323 -6.85 -3.36 -12.95
C PRO A 323 -6.73 -2.33 -11.83
N GLU A 324 -6.94 -2.80 -10.59
CA GLU A 324 -6.72 -1.98 -9.40
C GLU A 324 -5.24 -1.62 -9.30
N GLY A 325 -4.38 -2.62 -9.13
CA GLY A 325 -2.93 -2.43 -9.11
C GLY A 325 -2.29 -2.45 -7.73
N ASN A 326 -3.03 -2.69 -6.65
CA ASN A 326 -2.54 -2.67 -5.27
C ASN A 326 -1.77 -3.96 -4.93
N GLY A 327 -0.62 -4.15 -5.58
CA GLY A 327 0.27 -5.30 -5.36
C GLY A 327 0.71 -5.42 -3.91
N HIS A 328 0.12 -6.37 -3.19
CA HIS A 328 0.40 -6.74 -1.81
C HIS A 328 1.32 -7.98 -1.76
N GLN A 329 1.34 -8.73 -0.67
CA GLN A 329 2.28 -9.79 -0.37
C GLN A 329 2.29 -10.87 -1.44
N ALA A 330 3.49 -11.36 -1.73
CA ALA A 330 3.72 -12.36 -2.76
C ALA A 330 4.72 -13.42 -2.33
N GLU A 331 4.55 -14.63 -2.87
CA GLU A 331 5.37 -15.78 -2.54
C GLU A 331 5.90 -16.53 -3.76
N PHE A 332 7.07 -17.14 -3.57
CA PHE A 332 7.59 -18.11 -4.52
C PHE A 332 7.07 -19.49 -4.18
N THR A 333 6.53 -20.23 -5.17
CA THR A 333 6.29 -21.66 -4.97
C THR A 333 7.56 -22.39 -4.54
N LYS A 334 7.41 -23.49 -3.81
CA LYS A 334 8.54 -24.24 -3.25
C LYS A 334 9.63 -24.58 -4.26
N ASP A 335 9.26 -24.93 -5.49
CA ASP A 335 10.17 -25.26 -6.59
C ASP A 335 10.62 -24.04 -7.41
N ASN A 336 10.12 -22.86 -7.07
CA ASN A 336 10.33 -21.57 -7.71
C ASN A 336 9.80 -21.51 -9.15
N ALA A 337 8.90 -22.42 -9.54
CA ALA A 337 8.30 -22.40 -10.86
C ALA A 337 7.33 -21.24 -11.05
N PHE A 338 6.69 -20.78 -9.97
CA PHE A 338 5.70 -19.71 -10.01
C PHE A 338 5.94 -18.67 -8.92
N VAL A 339 5.43 -17.47 -9.17
CA VAL A 339 5.16 -16.44 -8.17
C VAL A 339 3.65 -16.31 -8.04
N ILE A 340 3.16 -16.19 -6.81
CA ILE A 340 1.76 -15.92 -6.51
C ILE A 340 1.73 -14.59 -5.77
N GLY A 341 0.90 -13.65 -6.20
CA GLY A 341 0.80 -12.32 -5.60
C GLY A 341 -0.64 -11.95 -5.29
N ALA A 342 -0.87 -11.33 -4.13
CA ALA A 342 -2.14 -10.77 -3.73
C ALA A 342 -2.27 -9.32 -4.24
N ASP A 343 -3.37 -9.00 -4.92
CA ASP A 343 -3.78 -7.64 -5.27
C ASP A 343 -4.92 -7.23 -4.33
N GLU A 344 -4.63 -6.32 -3.41
CA GLU A 344 -5.50 -5.99 -2.28
C GLU A 344 -6.38 -4.77 -2.58
N ASP A 345 -7.69 -4.93 -2.49
CA ASP A 345 -8.63 -3.84 -2.74
C ASP A 345 -9.72 -3.80 -1.66
N PHE A 346 -9.81 -2.66 -0.97
CA PHE A 346 -10.79 -2.38 0.09
C PHE A 346 -11.99 -1.54 -0.37
N SER A 347 -12.05 -1.19 -1.65
CA SER A 347 -13.13 -0.42 -2.23
C SER A 347 -13.64 -1.15 -3.47
N PRO A 348 -14.80 -1.82 -3.38
CA PRO A 348 -15.34 -2.57 -4.52
C PRO A 348 -15.95 -1.68 -5.61
N PHE A 349 -15.61 -0.38 -5.55
CA PHE A 349 -16.06 0.64 -6.44
C PHE A 349 -14.96 1.69 -6.63
N ALA A 350 -14.58 1.94 -7.88
CA ALA A 350 -13.86 3.14 -8.27
C ALA A 350 -14.80 4.26 -8.73
N ALA A 351 -14.23 5.47 -8.77
CA ALA A 351 -14.87 6.67 -9.30
C ALA A 351 -14.23 7.08 -10.64
N VAL A 352 -15.06 7.61 -11.55
CA VAL A 352 -14.60 8.32 -12.75
C VAL A 352 -15.13 9.75 -12.68
N ALA A 353 -14.27 10.72 -12.94
CA ALA A 353 -14.62 12.12 -13.09
C ALA A 353 -14.38 12.58 -14.54
N ARG A 354 -15.30 13.40 -15.07
CA ARG A 354 -15.21 13.90 -16.45
C ARG A 354 -15.68 15.35 -16.54
N ASN A 355 -14.95 16.18 -17.28
CA ASN A 355 -15.46 17.42 -17.82
C ASN A 355 -16.27 17.12 -19.10
N VAL A 356 -17.59 17.29 -19.03
CA VAL A 356 -18.51 16.92 -20.11
C VAL A 356 -18.41 17.90 -21.27
N ASP A 357 -18.24 19.18 -20.97
CA ASP A 357 -18.28 20.23 -21.99
C ASP A 357 -17.01 20.19 -22.86
N ASP A 358 -15.86 19.92 -22.23
CA ASP A 358 -14.57 19.69 -22.92
C ASP A 358 -14.42 18.28 -23.49
N GLY A 359 -15.17 17.31 -22.97
CA GLY A 359 -15.04 15.90 -23.33
C GLY A 359 -13.74 15.27 -22.84
N THR A 360 -13.15 15.78 -21.76
CA THR A 360 -11.90 15.33 -21.14
C THR A 360 -12.16 14.64 -19.80
N ASP A 361 -11.29 13.70 -19.42
CA ASP A 361 -11.33 13.09 -18.09
C ASP A 361 -10.75 14.05 -17.05
N LEU A 362 -11.19 13.91 -15.80
CA LEU A 362 -10.68 14.65 -14.65
C LEU A 362 -10.00 13.67 -13.70
N ASP A 363 -8.81 14.03 -13.21
CA ASP A 363 -8.08 13.23 -12.23
C ASP A 363 -8.54 13.65 -10.84
N ALA A 364 -9.59 13.00 -10.32
CA ALA A 364 -10.14 13.30 -9.01
C ALA A 364 -10.64 12.01 -8.33
N SER A 365 -10.09 11.71 -7.15
CA SER A 365 -10.55 10.62 -6.30
C SER A 365 -11.67 11.09 -5.35
N GLN A 366 -12.28 10.15 -4.64
CA GLN A 366 -13.32 10.46 -3.65
C GLN A 366 -12.69 10.70 -2.27
N GLY A 367 -13.12 11.74 -1.56
CA GLY A 367 -12.59 12.04 -0.21
C GLY A 367 -13.00 11.05 0.88
N SER A 368 -12.15 10.88 1.90
CA SER A 368 -12.19 9.81 2.92
C SER A 368 -13.54 9.61 3.63
N ASP A 369 -14.08 10.66 4.25
CA ASP A 369 -15.23 10.62 5.18
C ASP A 369 -16.37 11.51 4.70
N THR A 370 -16.57 11.54 3.38
CA THR A 370 -17.70 12.22 2.75
C THR A 370 -18.77 11.24 2.33
N LYS A 371 -19.97 11.74 2.00
CA LYS A 371 -21.04 10.85 1.51
C LYS A 371 -20.57 10.11 0.24
N PRO A 372 -20.43 8.78 0.27
CA PRO A 372 -19.97 8.03 -0.89
C PRO A 372 -20.95 8.17 -2.05
N LEU A 373 -20.43 8.17 -3.28
CA LEU A 373 -21.30 8.03 -4.45
C LEU A 373 -21.75 6.57 -4.49
N ALA A 374 -23.07 6.32 -4.47
CA ALA A 374 -23.51 4.93 -4.37
C ALA A 374 -23.19 4.18 -5.69
N PRO A 375 -23.16 2.84 -5.64
CA PRO A 375 -22.82 2.03 -6.80
C PRO A 375 -23.70 2.28 -8.02
N GLY A 376 -23.10 2.68 -9.14
CA GLY A 376 -23.82 3.02 -10.37
C GLY A 376 -24.54 4.37 -10.31
N ASP A 377 -24.40 5.13 -9.22
CA ASP A 377 -24.86 6.50 -9.18
C ASP A 377 -23.95 7.38 -10.04
N THR A 378 -24.57 8.40 -10.61
CA THR A 378 -23.90 9.45 -11.37
C THR A 378 -24.39 10.79 -10.86
N ILE A 379 -23.46 11.70 -10.60
CA ILE A 379 -23.74 13.11 -10.34
C ILE A 379 -23.28 13.89 -11.57
N THR A 380 -24.23 14.48 -12.29
CA THR A 380 -23.96 15.37 -13.42
C THR A 380 -24.60 16.72 -13.16
N GLY A 381 -23.83 17.79 -13.22
CA GLY A 381 -24.34 19.14 -13.00
C GLY A 381 -23.35 20.23 -13.43
N PRO A 382 -23.84 21.46 -13.71
CA PRO A 382 -22.99 22.63 -13.87
C PRO A 382 -22.18 22.91 -12.59
N THR A 383 -21.10 23.67 -12.77
CA THR A 383 -20.23 24.07 -11.66
C THR A 383 -20.34 25.53 -11.28
N VAL A 384 -19.97 25.84 -10.03
CA VAL A 384 -19.77 27.20 -9.52
C VAL A 384 -18.43 27.30 -8.84
N PHE A 385 -17.60 28.26 -9.25
CA PHE A 385 -16.39 28.58 -8.49
C PHE A 385 -16.76 29.25 -7.18
N VAL A 386 -16.34 28.68 -6.05
CA VAL A 386 -16.64 29.22 -4.72
C VAL A 386 -15.41 29.80 -4.00
N GLY A 387 -14.28 29.92 -4.70
CA GLY A 387 -13.03 30.38 -4.12
C GLY A 387 -12.35 29.28 -3.30
N ARG A 388 -11.54 29.66 -2.30
CA ARG A 388 -10.93 28.67 -1.41
C ARG A 388 -11.83 28.20 -0.27
N ALA A 389 -12.98 28.84 -0.06
CA ALA A 389 -13.92 28.54 1.02
C ALA A 389 -13.30 28.53 2.44
N CYS A 390 -12.25 29.32 2.69
CA CYS A 390 -11.58 29.37 3.99
C CYS A 390 -12.18 30.45 4.93
N PRO A 391 -12.03 30.28 6.26
CA PRO A 391 -12.37 31.34 7.21
C PRO A 391 -11.67 32.67 6.87
N GLY A 392 -12.46 33.73 6.67
CA GLY A 392 -11.96 35.07 6.32
C GLY A 392 -11.93 35.38 4.82
N ASP A 393 -12.17 34.40 3.95
CA ASP A 393 -12.37 34.63 2.51
C ASP A 393 -13.76 35.22 2.22
N ALA A 394 -14.01 35.54 0.95
CA ALA A 394 -15.34 35.90 0.48
C ALA A 394 -16.33 34.76 0.79
N ALA A 395 -17.55 35.13 1.18
CA ALA A 395 -18.59 34.15 1.50
C ALA A 395 -18.89 33.26 0.29
N VAL A 396 -19.00 31.95 0.53
CA VAL A 396 -19.45 30.99 -0.47
C VAL A 396 -20.88 31.35 -0.91
N PRO A 397 -21.13 31.58 -2.20
CA PRO A 397 -22.48 31.84 -2.70
C PRO A 397 -23.35 30.60 -2.50
N ALA A 398 -24.66 30.77 -2.34
CA ALA A 398 -25.58 29.64 -2.31
C ALA A 398 -25.63 28.96 -3.70
N GLY A 399 -25.65 27.64 -3.72
CA GLY A 399 -25.92 26.85 -4.92
C GLY A 399 -27.39 26.91 -5.33
N ASP A 400 -27.72 26.29 -6.47
CA ASP A 400 -29.10 26.16 -6.94
C ASP A 400 -29.76 24.88 -6.39
N PRO A 401 -30.65 24.95 -5.38
CA PRO A 401 -31.30 23.76 -4.83
C PRO A 401 -32.34 23.11 -5.77
N THR A 402 -32.54 23.66 -6.97
CA THR A 402 -33.51 23.14 -7.96
C THR A 402 -32.87 22.31 -9.06
N THR A 403 -31.54 22.25 -9.10
CA THR A 403 -30.74 21.48 -10.06
C THR A 403 -29.59 20.80 -9.34
N THR A 404 -28.99 19.76 -9.94
CA THR A 404 -27.69 19.29 -9.48
C THR A 404 -26.66 20.41 -9.68
N ASP A 405 -26.10 20.98 -8.61
CA ASP A 405 -25.09 22.06 -8.68
C ASP A 405 -23.81 21.62 -7.96
N ILE A 406 -22.66 21.81 -8.60
CA ILE A 406 -21.36 21.32 -8.10
C ILE A 406 -20.49 22.52 -7.69
N ALA A 407 -20.07 22.58 -6.43
CA ALA A 407 -19.14 23.60 -5.97
C ALA A 407 -17.71 23.24 -6.38
N VAL A 408 -17.01 24.14 -7.05
CA VAL A 408 -15.58 23.98 -7.38
C VAL A 408 -14.75 24.88 -6.47
N VAL A 409 -13.92 24.25 -5.66
CA VAL A 409 -13.16 24.87 -4.57
C VAL A 409 -11.68 24.82 -4.88
N GLU A 410 -10.99 25.93 -4.63
CA GLU A 410 -9.53 25.98 -4.70
C GLU A 410 -8.91 25.51 -3.36
N ARG A 411 -7.98 24.54 -3.41
CA ARG A 411 -7.16 24.16 -2.26
C ARG A 411 -6.37 25.37 -1.73
N GLY A 412 -6.02 25.39 -0.44
CA GLY A 412 -5.29 26.52 0.13
C GLY A 412 -5.10 26.45 1.64
N VAL A 413 -5.12 27.60 2.30
CA VAL A 413 -4.65 27.83 3.68
C VAL A 413 -5.52 27.27 4.82
N CYS A 414 -6.51 26.42 4.54
CA CYS A 414 -7.44 25.86 5.51
C CYS A 414 -7.78 24.42 5.11
N THR A 415 -8.33 23.63 6.04
CA THR A 415 -8.52 22.19 5.80
C THR A 415 -9.62 21.90 4.79
N PHE A 416 -9.57 20.73 4.13
CA PHE A 416 -10.66 20.30 3.26
C PHE A 416 -12.00 20.20 3.98
N THR A 417 -12.02 19.70 5.22
CA THR A 417 -13.23 19.68 6.06
C THR A 417 -13.79 21.09 6.29
N GLU A 418 -12.94 22.09 6.54
CA GLU A 418 -13.39 23.48 6.69
C GLU A 418 -14.01 24.01 5.39
N LYS A 419 -13.44 23.64 4.23
CA LYS A 419 -13.97 24.02 2.90
C LYS A 419 -15.34 23.40 2.66
N VAL A 420 -15.47 22.09 2.86
CA VAL A 420 -16.74 21.37 2.63
C VAL A 420 -17.81 21.88 3.58
N ALA A 421 -17.49 22.08 4.86
CA ALA A 421 -18.42 22.67 5.83
C ALA A 421 -18.91 24.07 5.41
N ALA A 422 -18.06 24.89 4.81
CA ALA A 422 -18.45 26.20 4.29
C ALA A 422 -19.39 26.12 3.07
N VAL A 423 -19.18 25.14 2.18
CA VAL A 423 -20.08 24.86 1.04
C VAL A 423 -21.44 24.38 1.54
N GLU A 424 -21.46 23.41 2.46
CA GLU A 424 -22.71 22.89 3.04
C GLU A 424 -23.49 23.96 3.79
N ALA A 425 -22.79 24.86 4.50
CA ALA A 425 -23.41 25.98 5.20
C ALA A 425 -24.05 27.02 4.25
N ALA A 426 -23.49 27.21 3.06
CA ALA A 426 -24.10 28.05 2.03
C ALA A 426 -25.39 27.42 1.45
N GLY A 427 -25.39 26.08 1.33
CA GLY A 427 -26.52 25.27 0.91
C GLY A 427 -26.79 25.32 -0.59
N GLY A 428 -27.53 24.32 -1.09
CA GLY A 428 -27.94 24.23 -2.50
C GLY A 428 -26.93 23.57 -3.45
N TYR A 429 -25.88 22.96 -2.92
CA TYR A 429 -24.92 22.15 -3.68
C TYR A 429 -25.13 20.66 -3.43
N ASP A 430 -24.88 19.84 -4.45
CA ASP A 430 -25.02 18.39 -4.41
C ASP A 430 -23.69 17.65 -4.34
N ALA A 431 -22.60 18.30 -4.78
CA ALA A 431 -21.25 17.77 -4.69
C ALA A 431 -20.20 18.89 -4.63
N VAL A 432 -18.99 18.52 -4.24
CA VAL A 432 -17.80 19.39 -4.23
C VAL A 432 -16.71 18.77 -5.09
N LEU A 433 -16.05 19.58 -5.91
CA LEU A 433 -14.76 19.27 -6.52
C LEU A 433 -13.70 20.23 -5.96
N ILE A 434 -12.59 19.69 -5.45
CA ILE A 434 -11.45 20.49 -5.01
C ILE A 434 -10.31 20.34 -6.01
N PHE A 435 -9.75 21.46 -6.49
CA PHE A 435 -8.56 21.48 -7.34
C PHE A 435 -7.36 22.12 -6.64
N ASN A 436 -6.16 21.78 -7.10
CA ASN A 436 -4.92 22.01 -6.37
C ASN A 436 -4.50 23.50 -6.30
N ARG A 437 -3.67 23.82 -5.30
CA ARG A 437 -3.10 25.16 -5.06
C ARG A 437 -1.80 25.37 -5.84
N THR A 438 -1.22 26.56 -5.76
CA THR A 438 0.17 26.78 -6.18
C THR A 438 1.15 26.25 -5.14
N ALA A 439 2.28 25.70 -5.57
CA ALA A 439 3.53 25.40 -4.84
C ALA A 439 4.25 24.21 -5.47
N SER A 440 5.47 23.92 -5.00
CA SER A 440 6.31 22.83 -5.47
C SER A 440 5.73 21.42 -5.26
N ASP A 441 4.82 21.28 -4.30
CA ASP A 441 4.14 20.06 -3.85
C ASP A 441 2.68 19.97 -4.33
N ALA A 442 2.30 20.81 -5.29
CA ALA A 442 0.90 21.03 -5.66
C ALA A 442 0.74 21.11 -7.20
N CYS A 443 -0.06 22.06 -7.70
CA CYS A 443 -0.19 22.32 -9.13
C CYS A 443 -0.82 21.13 -9.89
N ASN A 444 -0.11 20.54 -10.85
CA ASN A 444 -0.60 19.39 -11.61
C ASN A 444 -0.28 18.04 -10.95
N GLN A 445 0.22 18.05 -9.71
CA GLN A 445 0.34 16.83 -8.91
C GLN A 445 -1.03 16.38 -8.40
N THR A 446 -1.28 15.07 -8.48
CA THR A 446 -2.45 14.40 -7.91
C THR A 446 -2.24 14.17 -6.42
N LEU A 447 -3.29 14.26 -5.61
CA LEU A 447 -3.26 14.07 -4.16
C LEU A 447 -4.57 13.43 -3.68
N GLY A 448 -4.50 12.61 -2.63
CA GLY A 448 -5.65 12.20 -1.82
C GLY A 448 -6.15 13.32 -0.91
N MET A 449 -7.28 13.11 -0.23
CA MET A 449 -8.01 14.19 0.45
C MET A 449 -8.73 13.73 1.72
N SER A 450 -8.16 14.06 2.89
CA SER A 450 -8.81 13.78 4.17
C SER A 450 -9.83 14.85 4.48
N VAL A 451 -11.09 14.44 4.41
CA VAL A 451 -12.21 15.34 4.44
C VAL A 451 -13.43 14.68 5.07
N GLU A 452 -14.06 15.41 5.97
CA GLU A 452 -15.37 15.07 6.54
C GLU A 452 -16.44 15.94 5.88
N GLY A 453 -17.57 15.34 5.49
CA GLY A 453 -18.68 16.06 4.86
C GLY A 453 -19.94 15.24 4.64
N GLY A 454 -21.09 15.89 4.58
CA GLY A 454 -22.40 15.27 4.33
C GLY A 454 -22.78 15.14 2.85
N ILE A 455 -22.00 15.70 1.92
CA ILE A 455 -22.20 15.59 0.46
C ILE A 455 -20.97 14.98 -0.24
N PRO A 456 -21.14 14.30 -1.39
CA PRO A 456 -20.03 13.73 -2.15
C PRO A 456 -18.98 14.79 -2.49
N THR A 457 -17.72 14.49 -2.19
CA THR A 457 -16.60 15.40 -2.42
C THR A 457 -15.50 14.65 -3.18
N PHE A 458 -15.01 15.28 -4.25
CA PHE A 458 -14.00 14.74 -5.15
C PHE A 458 -12.78 15.68 -5.19
N GLY A 459 -11.60 15.11 -5.41
CA GLY A 459 -10.34 15.85 -5.48
C GLY A 459 -9.17 15.00 -5.00
N VAL A 460 -7.94 15.51 -5.03
CA VAL A 460 -7.58 16.87 -5.47
C VAL A 460 -7.22 16.87 -6.95
N ALA A 461 -8.03 17.56 -7.77
CA ALA A 461 -7.78 17.65 -9.20
C ALA A 461 -6.56 18.54 -9.54
N PRO A 462 -5.77 18.19 -10.58
CA PRO A 462 -4.74 19.06 -11.14
C PRO A 462 -5.23 20.49 -11.33
N ARG A 463 -4.38 21.46 -10.97
CA ARG A 463 -4.76 22.88 -11.04
C ARG A 463 -5.08 23.34 -12.47
N GLU A 464 -4.41 22.79 -13.48
CA GLU A 464 -4.74 23.03 -14.88
C GLU A 464 -6.17 22.60 -15.22
N GLN A 465 -6.61 21.43 -14.75
CA GLN A 465 -7.99 20.96 -14.92
C GLN A 465 -8.97 21.87 -14.19
N GLY A 466 -8.61 22.36 -12.99
CA GLY A 466 -9.37 23.39 -12.29
C GLY A 466 -9.57 24.69 -13.09
N TYR A 467 -8.59 25.07 -13.91
CA TYR A 467 -8.68 26.23 -14.81
C TYR A 467 -9.50 25.92 -16.07
N ALA A 468 -9.38 24.70 -16.60
CA ALA A 468 -10.14 24.23 -17.77
C ALA A 468 -11.65 24.27 -17.53
N ILE A 469 -12.11 23.89 -16.33
CA ILE A 469 -13.54 23.96 -15.93
C ILE A 469 -14.15 25.37 -16.09
N PHE A 470 -13.33 26.41 -16.18
CA PHE A 470 -13.78 27.79 -16.36
C PHE A 470 -13.25 28.44 -17.65
N ASP A 471 -12.86 27.64 -18.66
CA ASP A 471 -12.35 28.10 -19.97
C ASP A 471 -11.13 29.04 -19.87
N ILE A 472 -10.27 28.85 -18.86
CA ILE A 472 -9.07 29.68 -18.64
C ILE A 472 -7.77 28.89 -18.53
N GLU A 473 -7.75 27.63 -18.95
CA GLU A 473 -6.56 26.77 -19.00
C GLU A 473 -5.42 27.39 -19.79
N GLY A 474 -5.71 28.19 -20.84
CA GLY A 474 -4.70 28.96 -21.56
C GLY A 474 -3.96 30.02 -20.71
N GLN A 475 -4.43 30.32 -19.50
CA GLN A 475 -3.77 31.18 -18.51
C GLN A 475 -2.92 30.39 -17.50
N TYR A 476 -3.03 29.06 -17.46
CA TYR A 476 -2.26 28.22 -16.57
C TYR A 476 -0.79 28.17 -17.01
N ASN A 477 0.12 28.21 -16.03
CA ASN A 477 1.55 28.08 -16.26
C ASN A 477 2.15 27.25 -15.14
N ASP A 478 2.49 26.01 -15.45
CA ASP A 478 2.95 25.03 -14.47
C ASP A 478 4.23 25.48 -13.74
N ALA A 479 5.20 26.01 -14.48
CA ALA A 479 6.44 26.51 -13.87
C ALA A 479 6.22 27.68 -12.90
N ALA A 480 5.27 28.58 -13.21
CA ALA A 480 4.90 29.67 -12.30
C ALA A 480 4.08 29.17 -11.12
N CYS A 481 3.25 28.14 -11.34
CA CYS A 481 2.51 27.46 -10.29
C CYS A 481 3.45 26.81 -9.26
N LEU A 482 4.41 26.01 -9.74
CA LEU A 482 5.40 25.31 -8.91
C LEU A 482 6.32 26.28 -8.14
N ALA A 483 6.51 27.50 -8.67
CA ALA A 483 7.24 28.57 -7.99
C ALA A 483 6.42 29.34 -6.94
N GLY A 484 5.13 29.04 -6.80
CA GLY A 484 4.24 29.67 -5.82
C GLY A 484 4.48 29.19 -4.39
N ASP A 485 3.75 29.77 -3.45
CA ASP A 485 3.85 29.49 -2.00
C ASP A 485 2.50 29.08 -1.38
N GLY A 486 1.54 28.65 -2.19
CA GLY A 486 0.19 28.28 -1.74
C GLY A 486 -0.76 29.45 -1.50
N THR A 487 -0.29 30.69 -1.65
CA THR A 487 -1.12 31.88 -1.37
C THR A 487 -1.75 32.50 -2.60
N GLN A 488 -1.24 32.20 -3.80
CA GLN A 488 -1.73 32.76 -5.06
C GLN A 488 -3.06 32.13 -5.44
N LEU A 489 -4.07 32.96 -5.70
CA LEU A 489 -5.41 32.52 -6.07
C LEU A 489 -5.56 32.35 -7.58
N ALA A 490 -6.44 31.44 -7.98
CA ALA A 490 -6.87 31.37 -9.37
C ALA A 490 -7.57 32.68 -9.76
N PRO A 491 -7.37 33.20 -10.98
CA PRO A 491 -7.98 34.45 -11.43
C PRO A 491 -9.47 34.28 -11.80
N ILE A 492 -10.20 33.46 -11.05
CA ILE A 492 -11.62 33.13 -11.26
C ILE A 492 -12.44 33.87 -10.21
N PRO A 493 -13.39 34.74 -10.60
CA PRO A 493 -14.26 35.40 -9.62
C PRO A 493 -15.19 34.38 -8.91
N VAL A 494 -15.37 34.53 -7.60
CA VAL A 494 -16.37 33.74 -6.85
C VAL A 494 -17.77 33.94 -7.45
N GLY A 495 -18.50 32.84 -7.65
CA GLY A 495 -19.81 32.79 -8.29
C GLY A 495 -19.76 32.62 -9.82
N THR A 496 -18.57 32.53 -10.42
CA THR A 496 -18.42 32.19 -11.84
C THR A 496 -19.00 30.80 -12.09
N LYS A 497 -19.87 30.69 -13.09
CA LYS A 497 -20.38 29.41 -13.58
C LYS A 497 -19.35 28.80 -14.53
N GLY A 498 -19.05 27.53 -14.34
CA GLY A 498 -18.13 26.78 -15.20
C GLY A 498 -18.86 25.66 -15.92
N ASP A 499 -18.08 24.70 -16.39
CA ASP A 499 -18.51 23.56 -17.16
C ASP A 499 -19.41 22.60 -16.38
N THR A 500 -20.07 21.74 -17.13
CA THR A 500 -20.78 20.57 -16.63
C THR A 500 -19.81 19.45 -16.31
N LEU A 501 -19.81 18.99 -15.07
CA LEU A 501 -19.03 17.83 -14.64
C LEU A 501 -19.89 16.61 -14.45
N THR A 502 -19.29 15.44 -14.62
CA THR A 502 -19.88 14.16 -14.27
C THR A 502 -18.94 13.36 -13.39
N PHE A 503 -19.45 12.89 -12.25
CA PHE A 503 -18.82 11.92 -11.39
C PHE A 503 -19.66 10.65 -11.40
N SER A 504 -19.05 9.49 -11.65
CA SER A 504 -19.73 8.19 -11.66
C SER A 504 -18.98 7.20 -10.81
N SER A 505 -19.71 6.37 -10.06
CA SER A 505 -19.14 5.20 -9.38
C SER A 505 -19.49 3.96 -10.19
N TYR A 506 -18.51 3.08 -10.40
CA TYR A 506 -18.72 1.79 -11.05
C TYR A 506 -18.18 0.66 -10.16
N PHE A 507 -18.73 -0.55 -10.34
CA PHE A 507 -18.26 -1.74 -9.65
C PHE A 507 -17.12 -2.37 -10.46
N ASP A 508 -15.99 -2.61 -9.83
CA ASP A 508 -14.77 -3.19 -10.39
C ASP A 508 -14.38 -4.51 -9.74
N GLY A 509 -14.65 -4.71 -8.45
CA GLY A 509 -14.38 -6.02 -7.85
C GLY A 509 -14.19 -5.99 -6.36
N TRP A 510 -13.43 -6.94 -5.84
CA TRP A 510 -12.64 -6.81 -4.62
C TRP A 510 -11.29 -7.45 -4.96
N GLY A 511 -10.29 -7.29 -4.09
CA GLY A 511 -8.95 -7.80 -4.33
C GLY A 511 -8.89 -9.32 -4.55
N TYR A 512 -7.92 -9.74 -5.34
CA TYR A 512 -7.80 -11.10 -5.88
C TYR A 512 -6.33 -11.52 -6.04
N VAL A 513 -6.09 -12.73 -6.53
CA VAL A 513 -4.75 -13.33 -6.58
C VAL A 513 -4.29 -13.47 -8.02
N HIS A 514 -3.02 -13.18 -8.28
CA HIS A 514 -2.36 -13.45 -9.56
C HIS A 514 -1.44 -14.68 -9.48
N LEU A 515 -1.34 -15.41 -10.60
CA LEU A 515 -0.36 -16.46 -10.81
C LEU A 515 0.58 -16.10 -11.97
N PHE A 516 1.88 -16.05 -11.68
CA PHE A 516 2.90 -15.73 -12.69
C PHE A 516 3.87 -16.88 -12.92
N ASP A 517 4.26 -17.09 -14.17
CA ASP A 517 5.38 -17.96 -14.55
C ASP A 517 6.72 -17.32 -14.15
N ASN A 518 7.54 -18.05 -13.39
CA ASN A 518 8.83 -17.58 -12.90
C ASN A 518 10.01 -18.09 -13.75
N SER A 519 9.87 -18.05 -15.09
CA SER A 519 10.91 -18.54 -16.02
C SER A 519 12.06 -17.55 -16.31
N GLY A 520 11.97 -16.32 -15.78
CA GLY A 520 13.01 -15.28 -15.79
C GLY A 520 12.69 -14.08 -16.69
N GLY A 521 13.22 -12.89 -16.37
CA GLY A 521 12.79 -11.64 -16.99
C GLY A 521 11.37 -11.26 -16.55
N LYS A 522 10.68 -10.46 -17.38
CA LYS A 522 9.28 -10.09 -17.18
C LYS A 522 8.42 -11.35 -17.05
N MET A 523 7.82 -11.54 -15.88
CA MET A 523 7.05 -12.73 -15.54
C MET A 523 5.72 -12.67 -16.27
N LYS A 524 5.33 -13.80 -16.86
CA LYS A 524 4.08 -13.89 -17.61
C LYS A 524 2.95 -14.23 -16.65
N GLU A 525 1.90 -13.42 -16.62
CA GLU A 525 0.63 -13.77 -15.98
C GLU A 525 0.02 -14.99 -16.67
N LEU A 526 -0.30 -16.00 -15.87
CA LEU A 526 -0.89 -17.26 -16.33
C LEU A 526 -2.38 -17.32 -16.02
N ASP A 527 -2.76 -16.83 -14.85
CA ASP A 527 -4.11 -16.95 -14.32
C ASP A 527 -4.35 -15.93 -13.20
N THR A 528 -5.62 -15.68 -12.91
CA THR A 528 -6.08 -14.96 -11.73
C THR A 528 -7.04 -15.83 -10.93
N TYR A 529 -7.24 -15.48 -9.66
CA TYR A 529 -8.19 -16.17 -8.79
C TYR A 529 -8.83 -15.18 -7.81
N ALA A 530 -10.14 -15.00 -7.92
CA ALA A 530 -10.97 -14.44 -6.87
C ALA A 530 -11.98 -15.46 -6.32
N ILE A 531 -12.41 -15.26 -5.07
CA ILE A 531 -13.57 -16.00 -4.57
C ILE A 531 -14.82 -15.61 -5.37
N PRO A 532 -15.81 -16.51 -5.57
CA PRO A 532 -16.98 -16.22 -6.41
C PRO A 532 -17.82 -15.01 -5.98
N GLN A 533 -17.66 -14.52 -4.76
CA GLN A 533 -18.40 -13.39 -4.20
C GLN A 533 -17.71 -12.05 -4.48
N ALA A 534 -16.39 -12.03 -4.61
CA ALA A 534 -15.59 -10.82 -4.73
C ALA A 534 -16.08 -9.97 -5.91
N HIS A 535 -16.16 -10.56 -7.11
CA HIS A 535 -16.54 -9.80 -8.31
C HIS A 535 -18.04 -9.85 -8.60
N LYS A 536 -18.87 -9.79 -7.55
CA LYS A 536 -20.33 -9.70 -7.66
C LYS A 536 -20.88 -8.55 -6.82
N GLN A 537 -21.36 -7.50 -7.50
CA GLN A 537 -21.88 -6.27 -6.88
C GLN A 537 -22.85 -6.47 -5.69
N ARG A 538 -23.65 -7.54 -5.67
CA ARG A 538 -24.54 -7.84 -4.52
C ARG A 538 -23.81 -8.12 -3.20
N PHE A 539 -22.51 -8.39 -3.25
CA PHE A 539 -21.64 -8.66 -2.10
C PHE A 539 -20.73 -7.48 -1.75
N ALA A 540 -20.83 -6.36 -2.47
CA ALA A 540 -20.02 -5.17 -2.23
C ALA A 540 -20.36 -4.42 -0.93
N THR A 541 -21.49 -4.75 -0.29
CA THR A 541 -21.87 -4.15 1.01
C THR A 541 -22.50 -5.19 1.92
N GLY A 542 -22.24 -5.08 3.23
CA GLY A 542 -22.85 -5.91 4.28
C GLY A 542 -22.24 -7.31 4.46
N PHE A 543 -21.14 -7.62 3.78
CA PHE A 543 -20.43 -8.89 3.88
C PHE A 543 -18.98 -8.74 4.36
N GLY A 544 -18.58 -7.55 4.81
CA GLY A 544 -17.18 -7.16 5.03
C GLY A 544 -16.41 -7.01 3.72
N ASP A 545 -15.12 -6.71 3.81
CA ASP A 545 -14.26 -6.60 2.62
C ASP A 545 -13.88 -8.00 2.16
N LEU A 546 -14.08 -8.28 0.87
CA LEU A 546 -13.88 -9.62 0.32
C LEU A 546 -12.54 -9.75 -0.42
N SER A 547 -11.56 -8.97 0.02
CA SER A 547 -10.20 -8.94 -0.54
C SER A 547 -9.33 -10.04 0.03
N VAL A 548 -8.43 -10.55 -0.80
CA VAL A 548 -7.25 -11.29 -0.33
C VAL A 548 -6.32 -10.34 0.44
N HIS A 549 -5.54 -10.90 1.37
CA HIS A 549 -4.45 -10.18 2.06
C HIS A 549 -3.10 -10.80 1.72
N GLU A 550 -2.81 -11.98 2.28
CA GLU A 550 -1.52 -12.65 2.12
C GLU A 550 -1.65 -14.03 1.46
N VAL A 551 -0.53 -14.47 0.89
CA VAL A 551 -0.32 -15.83 0.42
C VAL A 551 0.82 -16.51 1.16
N ALA A 552 0.61 -17.76 1.55
CA ALA A 552 1.69 -18.67 1.93
C ALA A 552 1.72 -19.89 1.01
N THR A 553 2.92 -20.33 0.63
CA THR A 553 3.08 -21.51 -0.23
C THR A 553 3.49 -22.74 0.56
N SER A 554 2.99 -23.91 0.15
CA SER A 554 3.28 -25.16 0.85
C SER A 554 4.77 -25.50 0.85
N HIS A 555 5.26 -25.92 2.00
CA HIS A 555 6.60 -26.43 2.22
C HIS A 555 6.77 -27.90 1.81
N VAL A 556 5.70 -28.57 1.37
CA VAL A 556 5.72 -29.98 0.92
C VAL A 556 5.23 -30.21 -0.51
N ASP A 557 4.19 -29.50 -0.99
CA ASP A 557 3.67 -29.61 -2.36
C ASP A 557 3.82 -28.27 -3.09
N PRO A 558 4.70 -28.14 -4.10
CA PRO A 558 4.94 -26.86 -4.78
C PRO A 558 3.71 -26.29 -5.51
N ARG A 559 2.61 -27.03 -5.58
CA ARG A 559 1.38 -26.59 -6.23
C ARG A 559 0.33 -26.06 -5.26
N LEU A 560 0.55 -26.13 -3.95
CA LEU A 560 -0.44 -25.68 -2.96
C LEU A 560 -0.10 -24.29 -2.45
N ALA A 561 -1.13 -23.44 -2.38
CA ALA A 561 -1.10 -22.11 -1.82
C ALA A 561 -2.27 -21.93 -0.85
N TYR A 562 -2.02 -21.13 0.19
CA TYR A 562 -2.94 -20.82 1.26
C TYR A 562 -3.12 -19.31 1.30
N PHE A 563 -4.35 -18.83 1.42
CA PHE A 563 -4.63 -17.40 1.44
C PHE A 563 -5.39 -17.02 2.70
N SER A 564 -4.99 -15.89 3.28
CA SER A 564 -5.85 -15.12 4.16
C SER A 564 -6.74 -14.21 3.30
N TYR A 565 -8.03 -14.19 3.62
CA TYR A 565 -8.95 -13.21 3.08
C TYR A 565 -9.63 -12.47 4.23
N TYR A 566 -9.79 -11.17 4.05
CA TYR A 566 -10.75 -10.39 4.80
C TYR A 566 -12.14 -10.94 4.56
N ALA A 567 -12.94 -11.00 5.63
CA ALA A 567 -14.35 -11.37 5.67
C ALA A 567 -14.82 -12.65 4.94
N ALA A 568 -13.93 -13.39 4.30
CA ALA A 568 -14.15 -14.56 3.47
C ALA A 568 -13.32 -15.75 3.92
N GLY A 569 -12.53 -15.62 4.97
CA GLY A 569 -11.92 -16.74 5.68
C GLY A 569 -10.72 -17.36 4.96
N PHE A 570 -10.29 -18.52 5.47
CA PHE A 570 -9.09 -19.21 4.99
C PHE A 570 -9.37 -19.92 3.66
N ARG A 571 -8.51 -19.71 2.66
CA ARG A 571 -8.65 -20.31 1.32
C ARG A 571 -7.45 -21.15 0.95
N VAL A 572 -7.69 -22.17 0.14
CA VAL A 572 -6.65 -23.07 -0.38
C VAL A 572 -6.86 -23.26 -1.87
N ALA A 573 -5.84 -22.92 -2.65
CA ALA A 573 -5.82 -23.22 -4.07
C ALA A 573 -4.70 -24.19 -4.43
N ARG A 574 -4.90 -24.86 -5.57
CA ARG A 574 -3.92 -25.74 -6.18
C ARG A 574 -3.62 -25.27 -7.60
N ILE A 575 -2.34 -25.11 -7.91
CA ILE A 575 -1.86 -24.85 -9.27
C ILE A 575 -2.04 -26.13 -10.11
N GLN A 576 -2.86 -26.05 -11.15
CA GLN A 576 -3.10 -27.13 -12.10
C GLN A 576 -3.10 -26.56 -13.52
N ASN A 577 -2.22 -27.08 -14.38
CA ASN A 577 -2.08 -26.63 -15.78
C ASN A 577 -1.82 -25.12 -15.96
N GLY A 578 -1.22 -24.47 -14.95
CA GLY A 578 -1.00 -23.03 -14.98
C GLY A 578 -2.17 -22.19 -14.47
N GLU A 579 -3.14 -22.81 -13.79
CA GLU A 579 -4.32 -22.15 -13.21
C GLU A 579 -4.41 -22.37 -11.69
N LEU A 580 -4.86 -21.37 -10.94
CA LEU A 580 -5.17 -21.42 -9.50
C LEU A 580 -6.59 -21.93 -9.28
N ASN A 581 -6.69 -23.19 -8.83
CA ASN A 581 -7.99 -23.82 -8.59
C ASN A 581 -8.27 -23.89 -7.08
N GLU A 582 -9.30 -23.20 -6.56
CA GLU A 582 -9.73 -23.34 -5.16
C GLU A 582 -10.15 -24.80 -4.89
N ILE A 583 -9.47 -25.43 -3.93
CA ILE A 583 -9.74 -26.81 -3.51
C ILE A 583 -10.31 -26.89 -2.09
N GLY A 584 -10.33 -25.79 -1.34
CA GLY A 584 -10.87 -25.80 0.02
C GLY A 584 -10.94 -24.43 0.67
N HIS A 585 -11.84 -24.33 1.65
CA HIS A 585 -11.99 -23.12 2.44
C HIS A 585 -12.54 -23.39 3.84
N PHE A 586 -12.35 -22.42 4.73
CA PHE A 586 -12.92 -22.40 6.06
C PHE A 586 -13.35 -20.98 6.48
N ILE A 587 -14.59 -20.88 6.97
CA ILE A 587 -15.16 -19.70 7.61
C ILE A 587 -15.86 -20.15 8.89
N ASP A 588 -15.47 -19.59 10.02
CA ASP A 588 -15.97 -19.93 11.34
C ASP A 588 -17.39 -19.38 11.59
N ARG A 589 -18.01 -19.88 12.64
CA ARG A 589 -19.24 -19.29 13.18
C ARG A 589 -18.95 -17.90 13.72
N GLY A 590 -19.63 -16.92 13.12
CA GLY A 590 -19.40 -15.50 13.41
C GLY A 590 -18.63 -14.80 12.30
N GLY A 591 -18.06 -15.56 11.34
CA GLY A 591 -17.18 -15.03 10.31
C GLY A 591 -15.71 -15.12 10.73
N ASN A 592 -14.85 -14.71 9.82
CA ASN A 592 -13.42 -14.54 10.05
C ASN A 592 -12.95 -13.27 9.36
N ASN A 593 -11.90 -12.68 9.89
CA ASN A 593 -11.21 -11.55 9.30
C ASN A 593 -9.71 -11.85 9.33
N PHE A 594 -9.23 -12.70 8.39
CA PHE A 594 -7.84 -13.15 8.43
C PHE A 594 -6.94 -12.12 7.79
N TRP A 595 -5.87 -11.75 8.49
CA TRP A 595 -4.82 -10.87 8.03
C TRP A 595 -3.65 -11.70 7.50
N GLY A 596 -2.91 -12.35 8.39
CA GLY A 596 -1.73 -13.11 8.03
C GLY A 596 -1.98 -14.60 7.82
N VAL A 597 -1.14 -15.22 7.00
CA VAL A 597 -1.10 -16.68 6.80
C VAL A 597 0.34 -17.18 6.70
N GLU A 598 0.70 -18.21 7.46
CA GLU A 598 2.08 -18.72 7.50
C GLU A 598 2.14 -20.25 7.63
N VAL A 599 3.07 -20.88 6.91
CA VAL A 599 3.19 -22.35 6.86
C VAL A 599 4.29 -22.85 7.80
N PHE A 600 3.97 -23.86 8.60
CA PHE A 600 4.96 -24.50 9.47
C PHE A 600 4.84 -26.03 9.49
N LYS A 601 5.79 -26.69 10.15
CA LYS A 601 5.81 -28.14 10.27
C LYS A 601 5.94 -28.56 11.72
N ASP A 602 5.16 -29.57 12.10
CA ASP A 602 5.30 -30.30 13.36
C ASP A 602 5.15 -31.80 13.08
N GLY A 603 5.99 -32.63 13.72
CA GLY A 603 5.91 -34.09 13.56
C GLY A 603 6.08 -34.64 12.13
N GLY A 604 6.53 -33.83 11.17
CA GLY A 604 6.60 -34.20 9.74
C GLY A 604 5.34 -33.87 8.94
N GLU A 605 4.30 -33.35 9.59
CA GLU A 605 3.07 -32.86 8.99
C GLU A 605 3.17 -31.35 8.74
N GLU A 606 2.44 -30.86 7.73
CA GLU A 606 2.33 -29.44 7.43
C GLU A 606 1.08 -28.85 8.08
N TYR A 607 1.24 -27.68 8.68
CA TYR A 607 0.20 -26.90 9.31
C TYR A 607 0.24 -25.47 8.76
N VAL A 608 -0.88 -24.77 8.90
CA VAL A 608 -1.00 -23.36 8.51
C VAL A 608 -1.51 -22.57 9.70
N ALA A 609 -0.75 -21.55 10.10
CA ALA A 609 -1.16 -20.53 11.05
C ALA A 609 -1.87 -19.40 10.30
N ALA A 610 -2.99 -18.92 10.83
CA ALA A 610 -3.66 -17.72 10.31
C ALA A 610 -4.05 -16.80 11.47
N SER A 611 -3.81 -15.51 11.31
CA SER A 611 -4.18 -14.50 12.31
C SER A 611 -5.53 -13.89 11.98
N ASP A 612 -6.51 -14.10 12.86
CA ASP A 612 -7.82 -13.48 12.77
C ASP A 612 -7.85 -12.19 13.57
N ARG A 613 -8.13 -11.06 12.91
CA ARG A 613 -8.10 -9.70 13.47
C ARG A 613 -8.95 -9.54 14.73
N ASP A 614 -10.02 -10.32 14.83
CA ASP A 614 -11.02 -10.21 15.89
C ASP A 614 -10.84 -11.20 17.02
N TYR A 615 -10.00 -12.21 16.82
CA TYR A 615 -9.92 -13.36 17.72
C TYR A 615 -8.48 -13.71 18.12
N GLY A 616 -7.57 -13.86 17.17
CA GLY A 616 -6.22 -14.38 17.40
C GLY A 616 -5.83 -15.50 16.46
N LEU A 617 -5.10 -16.50 16.97
CA LEU A 617 -4.50 -17.54 16.13
C LEU A 617 -5.47 -18.67 15.82
N TYR A 618 -5.55 -19.04 14.54
CA TYR A 618 -6.15 -20.26 14.01
C TYR A 618 -5.06 -21.18 13.47
N VAL A 619 -5.19 -22.49 13.69
CA VAL A 619 -4.27 -23.50 13.17
C VAL A 619 -5.05 -24.51 12.34
N PHE A 620 -4.65 -24.63 11.08
CA PHE A 620 -5.26 -25.52 10.09
C PHE A 620 -4.33 -26.66 9.69
N GLN A 621 -4.94 -27.75 9.26
CA GLN A 621 -4.29 -28.80 8.49
C GLN A 621 -5.12 -29.05 7.23
N VAL A 622 -4.44 -29.21 6.09
CA VAL A 622 -5.09 -29.42 4.80
C VAL A 622 -4.82 -30.85 4.34
N SER A 623 -5.89 -31.61 4.18
CA SER A 623 -5.81 -32.96 3.61
C SER A 623 -5.67 -32.88 2.08
N PRO A 624 -4.88 -33.79 1.45
CA PRO A 624 -4.57 -33.79 0.02
C PRO A 624 -5.76 -33.75 -0.95
#